data_AF-A0A015J9L0-F1
#
_entry.id   AF-A0A015J9L0-F1
#
_cell.length_a   1.000
_cell.length_b   1.000
_cell.length_c   1.000
_cell.angle_alpha   90.00
_cell.angle_beta   90.00
_cell.angle_gamma   90.00
#
_symmetry.space_group_name_H-M   'P 1'
#
loop_
_entity.id
_entity.type
_entity.pdbx_description
1 polymer ?
#
loop_
_entity_poly.entity_id
_entity_poly.type
_entity_poly.pdbx_seq_one_letter_code
_entity_poly.pdbx_strand_id
1 'polypeptide(L)'
;MDKDKHNETYVSNILNDQLEGIMSDESNIDIKVGTSFSTWEDAEIKLNQYAKFAGFSLRRKRVESDNNRIVRRRTFECSFLGKSISNQIIDITHQRQRSSRKIMCPWHINLTMPKSSTEVSITSITGEHNHSMITDIHLHAPYRKLSNEILERIEFYVNKGNMGSKQIYPLLVASFPDQYIYKRDLYNAIQKFKSPLTNRHGDAQNMINKLFELKDQEPGWIIYTRLDPFDNRLVGLFWMSPNQHQCLLRYNDIVQTDNTC
;
A
#
# COMPACT_ATOMS: atom_id res chain seq x y z
N MET A 1 -7.94 -11.80 -37.03
CA MET A 1 -6.49 -11.57 -36.99
C MET A 1 -6.18 -10.45 -36.00
N ASP A 2 -5.83 -10.87 -34.79
CA ASP A 2 -4.94 -10.26 -33.78
C ASP A 2 -4.83 -8.72 -33.73
N LYS A 3 -5.75 -8.06 -33.01
CA LYS A 3 -5.51 -6.75 -32.38
C LYS A 3 -4.93 -6.88 -30.97
N ASP A 4 -5.07 -8.04 -30.32
CA ASP A 4 -4.63 -8.26 -28.95
C ASP A 4 -3.11 -8.54 -28.84
N LYS A 5 -2.52 -9.26 -29.80
CA LYS A 5 -1.05 -9.50 -29.80
C LYS A 5 -0.21 -8.25 -29.99
N HIS A 6 -0.72 -7.26 -30.74
CA HIS A 6 0.03 -6.04 -31.00
C HIS A 6 0.10 -5.14 -29.76
N ASN A 7 -0.91 -5.19 -28.89
CA ASN A 7 -0.97 -4.42 -27.65
C ASN A 7 -0.11 -5.07 -26.55
N GLU A 8 -0.08 -6.40 -26.45
CA GLU A 8 0.82 -7.12 -25.53
C GLU A 8 2.29 -6.88 -25.85
N THR A 9 2.64 -6.87 -27.14
CA THR A 9 4.03 -6.64 -27.60
C THR A 9 4.47 -5.18 -27.37
N TYR A 10 3.55 -4.21 -27.49
CA TYR A 10 3.86 -2.80 -27.21
C TYR A 10 4.05 -2.55 -25.71
N VAL A 11 3.20 -3.15 -24.86
CA VAL A 11 3.32 -3.04 -23.40
C VAL A 11 4.58 -3.74 -22.88
N SER A 12 4.95 -4.91 -23.44
CA SER A 12 6.19 -5.59 -23.08
C SER A 12 7.42 -4.78 -23.46
N ASN A 13 7.40 -4.12 -24.62
CA ASN A 13 8.53 -3.33 -25.10
C ASN A 13 8.72 -2.04 -24.29
N ILE A 14 7.62 -1.37 -23.87
CA ILE A 14 7.71 -0.21 -22.95
C ILE A 14 8.25 -0.62 -21.58
N LEU A 15 7.83 -1.79 -21.07
CA LEU A 15 8.35 -2.31 -19.80
C LEU A 15 9.84 -2.65 -19.90
N ASN A 16 10.29 -3.22 -21.02
CA ASN A 16 11.70 -3.53 -21.25
C ASN A 16 12.57 -2.27 -21.40
N ASP A 17 12.14 -1.30 -22.21
CA ASP A 17 12.89 -0.04 -22.41
C ASP A 17 13.00 0.78 -21.11
N GLN A 18 11.99 0.71 -20.24
CA GLN A 18 12.01 1.35 -18.91
C GLN A 18 12.85 0.57 -17.87
N LEU A 19 13.05 -0.73 -18.05
CA LEU A 19 13.88 -1.56 -17.18
C LEU A 19 15.38 -1.40 -17.49
N GLU A 20 15.74 -1.25 -18.77
CA GLU A 20 17.14 -1.04 -19.18
C GLU A 20 17.73 0.28 -18.64
N GLY A 21 16.90 1.31 -18.46
CA GLY A 21 17.33 2.60 -17.88
C GLY A 21 17.60 2.59 -16.37
N ILE A 22 17.15 1.56 -15.64
CA ILE A 22 17.28 1.48 -14.16
C ILE A 22 18.58 0.79 -13.73
N MET A 23 19.26 0.09 -14.64
CA MET A 23 20.39 -0.79 -14.32
C MET A 23 21.76 -0.09 -14.17
N SER A 24 21.84 1.24 -14.31
CA SER A 24 23.15 1.90 -14.47
C SER A 24 23.86 2.31 -13.17
N ASP A 25 23.40 1.90 -11.99
CA ASP A 25 24.10 2.19 -10.73
C ASP A 25 24.16 0.97 -9.78
N GLU A 26 24.53 -0.17 -10.35
CA GLU A 26 24.69 -1.44 -9.62
C GLU A 26 26.15 -1.64 -9.21
N SER A 27 26.59 -0.87 -8.21
CA SER A 27 27.83 -1.18 -7.50
C SER A 27 27.69 -2.54 -6.82
N ASN A 28 28.39 -3.56 -7.34
CA ASN A 28 28.61 -4.91 -6.79
C ASN A 28 28.25 -5.02 -5.29
N ILE A 29 26.97 -5.34 -4.97
CA ILE A 29 26.46 -5.40 -3.60
C ILE A 29 26.84 -6.75 -3.01
N ASP A 30 28.12 -6.94 -2.72
CA ASP A 30 28.60 -8.17 -2.10
C ASP A 30 28.40 -8.11 -0.57
N ILE A 31 27.93 -9.20 0.03
CA ILE A 31 27.76 -9.34 1.48
C ILE A 31 28.69 -10.43 2.00
N LYS A 32 29.54 -10.11 2.98
CA LYS A 32 30.50 -11.06 3.54
C LYS A 32 30.40 -11.11 5.05
N VAL A 33 30.78 -12.26 5.61
CA VAL A 33 30.99 -12.36 7.05
C VAL A 33 32.06 -11.35 7.46
N GLY A 34 31.80 -10.59 8.52
CA GLY A 34 32.65 -9.51 8.99
C GLY A 34 32.31 -8.11 8.46
N THR A 35 31.45 -7.97 7.43
CA THR A 35 30.94 -6.64 7.04
C THR A 35 30.20 -6.01 8.22
N SER A 36 30.54 -4.77 8.56
CA SER A 36 29.91 -3.99 9.63
C SER A 36 29.09 -2.80 9.10
N PHE A 37 28.13 -2.37 9.91
CA PHE A 37 27.20 -1.29 9.66
C PHE A 37 27.06 -0.44 10.92
N SER A 38 26.88 0.87 10.73
CA SER A 38 26.70 1.81 11.85
C SER A 38 25.39 1.59 12.59
N THR A 39 24.32 1.21 11.88
CA THR A 39 22.99 0.97 12.47
C THR A 39 22.35 -0.32 11.97
N TRP A 40 21.32 -0.77 12.68
CA TRP A 40 20.51 -1.91 12.26
C TRP A 40 19.70 -1.61 10.99
N GLU A 41 19.30 -0.36 10.81
CA GLU A 41 18.54 0.14 9.67
C GLU A 41 19.41 0.16 8.41
N ASP A 42 20.67 0.61 8.51
CA ASP A 42 21.62 0.57 7.38
C ASP A 42 21.88 -0.87 6.92
N ALA A 43 22.08 -1.78 7.88
CA ALA A 43 22.23 -3.20 7.60
C ALA A 43 21.01 -3.76 6.88
N GLU A 44 19.80 -3.41 7.34
CA GLU A 44 18.56 -3.87 6.72
C GLU A 44 18.35 -3.30 5.32
N ILE A 45 18.69 -2.04 5.06
CA ILE A 45 18.64 -1.44 3.73
C ILE A 45 19.58 -2.20 2.79
N LYS A 46 20.85 -2.39 3.18
CA LYS A 46 21.85 -3.07 2.34
C LYS A 46 21.46 -4.53 2.04
N LEU A 47 20.95 -5.24 3.03
CA LEU A 47 20.50 -6.63 2.85
C LEU A 47 19.26 -6.72 1.94
N ASN A 48 18.31 -5.80 2.06
CA ASN A 48 17.16 -5.77 1.16
C ASN A 48 17.55 -5.44 -0.28
N GLN A 49 18.53 -4.55 -0.48
CA GLN A 49 19.09 -4.25 -1.80
C GLN A 49 19.78 -5.48 -2.40
N TYR A 50 20.64 -6.15 -1.61
CA TYR A 50 21.27 -7.41 -2.02
C TYR A 50 20.24 -8.45 -2.45
N ALA A 51 19.23 -8.70 -1.62
CA ALA A 51 18.20 -9.70 -1.91
C ALA A 51 17.38 -9.33 -3.15
N LYS A 52 17.04 -8.04 -3.32
CA LYS A 52 16.33 -7.55 -4.50
C LYS A 52 17.13 -7.80 -5.76
N PHE A 53 18.42 -7.45 -5.76
CA PHE A 53 19.32 -7.67 -6.89
C PHE A 53 19.49 -9.17 -7.21
N ALA A 54 19.65 -9.99 -6.17
CA ALA A 54 19.74 -11.44 -6.32
C ALA A 54 18.39 -12.12 -6.65
N GLY A 55 17.27 -11.37 -6.73
CA GLY A 55 15.98 -11.90 -7.15
C GLY A 55 15.21 -12.68 -6.08
N PHE A 56 15.44 -12.42 -4.79
CA PHE A 56 14.65 -13.00 -3.70
C PHE A 56 14.23 -11.94 -2.68
N SER A 57 13.48 -12.32 -1.65
CA SER A 57 13.09 -11.36 -0.62
C SER A 57 13.31 -11.87 0.80
N LEU A 58 13.64 -10.93 1.68
CA LEU A 58 13.97 -11.20 3.07
C LEU A 58 12.75 -11.08 3.98
N ARG A 59 12.83 -11.82 5.08
CA ARG A 59 11.92 -11.71 6.22
C ARG A 59 12.76 -11.63 7.49
N ARG A 60 12.38 -10.73 8.40
CA ARG A 60 12.95 -10.67 9.75
C ARG A 60 12.35 -11.80 10.59
N LYS A 61 13.19 -12.66 11.16
CA LYS A 61 12.75 -13.81 11.96
C LYS A 61 12.88 -13.57 13.46
N ARG A 62 14.12 -13.38 13.92
CA ARG A 62 14.48 -13.33 15.33
C ARG A 62 15.08 -11.98 15.64
N VAL A 63 14.64 -11.40 16.75
CA VAL A 63 15.22 -10.19 17.34
C VAL A 63 15.49 -10.55 18.80
N GLU A 64 16.77 -10.53 19.19
CA GLU A 64 17.15 -10.68 20.59
C GLU A 64 17.60 -9.33 21.12
N SER A 65 17.02 -8.94 22.26
CA SER A 65 17.43 -7.76 22.99
C SER A 65 18.06 -8.15 24.32
N ASP A 66 18.95 -7.30 24.83
CA ASP A 66 19.44 -7.42 26.19
C ASP A 66 18.43 -6.90 27.22
N ASN A 67 18.78 -6.97 28.50
CA ASN A 67 17.95 -6.49 29.62
C ASN A 67 17.60 -5.00 29.51
N ASN A 68 18.39 -4.21 28.78
CA ASN A 68 18.16 -2.79 28.55
C ASN A 68 17.30 -2.54 27.29
N ARG A 69 16.70 -3.60 26.73
CA ARG A 69 15.89 -3.59 25.50
C ARG A 69 16.67 -3.22 24.24
N ILE A 70 18.01 -3.19 24.30
CA ILE A 70 18.84 -2.91 23.14
C ILE A 70 18.92 -4.16 22.28
N VAL A 71 18.59 -4.04 21.00
CA VAL A 71 18.67 -5.16 20.06
C VAL A 71 20.13 -5.57 19.85
N ARG A 72 20.46 -6.81 20.19
CA ARG A 72 21.82 -7.37 20.09
C ARG A 72 21.97 -8.36 18.94
N ARG A 73 20.92 -9.06 18.54
CA ARG A 73 20.96 -9.99 17.40
C ARG A 73 19.74 -9.86 16.52
N ARG A 74 19.94 -9.92 15.20
CA ARG A 74 18.87 -10.08 14.22
C ARG A 74 19.21 -11.21 13.25
N THR A 75 18.21 -12.00 12.89
CA THR A 75 18.31 -12.99 11.82
C THR A 75 17.34 -12.63 10.71
N PHE A 76 17.86 -12.58 9.48
CA PHE A 76 17.05 -12.46 8.28
C PHE A 76 17.04 -13.80 7.55
N GLU A 77 15.88 -14.18 7.04
CA GLU A 77 15.66 -15.43 6.32
C GLU A 77 15.03 -15.15 4.95
N CYS A 78 15.17 -16.08 4.01
CA CYS A 78 14.39 -16.02 2.79
C CYS A 78 12.88 -16.08 3.11
N SER A 79 12.08 -15.28 2.41
CA SER A 79 10.61 -15.27 2.53
C SER A 79 9.94 -16.63 2.26
N PHE A 80 10.61 -17.51 1.53
CA PHE A 80 10.21 -18.88 1.25
C PHE A 80 10.57 -19.88 2.38
N LEU A 81 11.23 -19.43 3.45
CA LEU A 81 11.60 -20.26 4.61
C LEU A 81 10.38 -20.63 5.46
N GLY A 82 10.39 -21.87 5.95
CA GLY A 82 9.44 -22.41 6.92
C GLY A 82 8.48 -23.43 6.32
N LYS A 83 7.57 -23.91 7.16
CA LYS A 83 6.48 -24.81 6.76
C LYS A 83 5.19 -24.01 6.62
N SER A 84 4.37 -24.41 5.65
CA SER A 84 2.98 -23.94 5.57
C SER A 84 2.25 -24.31 6.85
N ILE A 85 1.56 -23.35 7.45
CA ILE A 85 0.67 -23.59 8.59
C ILE A 85 -0.71 -23.20 8.10
N SER A 86 -1.66 -24.15 8.14
CA SER A 86 -3.06 -23.86 7.85
C SER A 86 -3.69 -23.20 9.07
N ASN A 87 -3.96 -21.90 8.99
CA ASN A 87 -4.82 -21.25 9.96
C ASN A 87 -6.27 -21.47 9.51
N GLN A 88 -6.85 -22.60 9.93
CA GLN A 88 -8.28 -22.84 9.71
C GLN A 88 -9.08 -21.82 10.52
N ILE A 89 -9.96 -21.08 9.86
CA ILE A 89 -10.90 -20.16 10.50
C ILE A 89 -12.21 -20.95 10.71
N ILE A 90 -12.87 -20.74 11.85
CA ILE A 90 -14.11 -21.44 12.22
C ILE A 90 -15.21 -21.20 11.17
N ASP A 91 -15.30 -19.98 10.65
CA ASP A 91 -16.16 -19.63 9.53
C ASP A 91 -15.40 -19.72 8.19
N ILE A 92 -15.76 -20.72 7.40
CA ILE A 92 -15.16 -21.03 6.10
C ILE A 92 -15.43 -19.92 5.09
N THR A 93 -16.51 -19.13 5.24
CA THR A 93 -16.85 -18.02 4.33
C THR A 93 -15.84 -16.87 4.39
N HIS A 94 -15.21 -16.68 5.55
CA HIS A 94 -14.14 -15.69 5.74
C HIS A 94 -12.74 -16.24 5.43
N GLN A 95 -12.62 -17.53 5.06
CA GLN A 95 -11.34 -18.14 4.75
C GLN A 95 -10.82 -17.68 3.39
N ARG A 96 -9.82 -16.79 3.42
CA ARG A 96 -9.05 -16.46 2.22
C ARG A 96 -8.24 -17.67 1.76
N GLN A 97 -8.62 -18.25 0.63
CA GLN A 97 -7.85 -19.29 -0.05
C GLN A 97 -6.54 -18.68 -0.59
N ARG A 98 -5.46 -18.77 0.19
CA ARG A 98 -4.12 -18.34 -0.21
C ARG A 98 -3.16 -19.50 -0.05
N SER A 99 -2.58 -19.95 -1.16
CA SER A 99 -1.48 -20.91 -1.12
C SER A 99 -0.28 -20.29 -0.40
N SER A 100 0.28 -21.04 0.56
CA SER A 100 1.52 -20.65 1.21
C SER A 100 2.67 -20.73 0.22
N ARG A 101 3.56 -19.75 0.25
CA ARG A 101 4.79 -19.72 -0.57
C ARG A 101 5.98 -20.34 0.18
N LYS A 102 5.76 -21.01 1.30
CA LYS A 102 6.83 -21.57 2.12
C LYS A 102 7.22 -22.97 1.62
N ILE A 103 8.51 -23.14 1.34
CA ILE A 103 9.11 -24.36 0.78
C ILE A 103 10.37 -24.78 1.54
N MET A 104 10.54 -24.30 2.79
CA MET A 104 11.71 -24.57 3.63
C MET A 104 13.05 -24.18 2.99
N CYS A 105 13.11 -23.02 2.33
CA CYS A 105 14.38 -22.48 1.84
C CYS A 105 15.41 -22.34 2.98
N PRO A 106 16.67 -22.82 2.83
CA PRO A 106 17.66 -22.80 3.89
C PRO A 106 18.39 -21.45 4.04
N TRP A 107 18.26 -20.56 3.05
CA TRP A 107 18.94 -19.28 3.04
C TRP A 107 18.59 -18.43 4.27
N HIS A 108 19.62 -18.01 5.00
CA HIS A 108 19.49 -17.07 6.11
C HIS A 108 20.84 -16.39 6.42
N ILE A 109 20.76 -15.28 7.14
CA ILE A 109 21.90 -14.50 7.59
C ILE A 109 21.71 -14.03 9.03
N ASN A 110 22.78 -14.08 9.81
CA ASN A 110 22.80 -13.65 11.20
C ASN A 110 23.69 -12.43 11.39
N LEU A 111 23.17 -11.48 12.15
CA LEU A 111 23.84 -10.23 12.48
C LEU A 111 23.86 -10.05 14.00
N THR A 112 24.94 -9.47 14.51
CA THR A 112 25.14 -9.23 15.95
C THR A 112 25.74 -7.84 16.18
N MET A 113 25.29 -7.20 17.25
CA MET A 113 25.87 -5.98 17.81
C MET A 113 26.40 -6.31 19.22
N PRO A 114 27.70 -6.59 19.37
CA PRO A 114 28.32 -6.91 20.65
C PRO A 114 28.10 -5.81 21.69
N LYS A 115 28.19 -6.13 22.99
CA LYS A 115 28.13 -5.08 24.04
C LYS A 115 29.35 -4.16 24.03
N SER A 116 30.47 -4.64 23.50
CA SER A 116 31.72 -3.91 23.36
C SER A 116 31.78 -2.99 22.15
N SER A 117 30.77 -3.02 21.26
CA SER A 117 30.74 -2.25 20.03
C SER A 117 29.37 -1.59 19.83
N THR A 118 29.36 -0.49 19.12
CA THR A 118 28.14 0.16 18.62
C THR A 118 27.79 -0.28 17.20
N GLU A 119 28.66 -1.03 16.53
CA GLU A 119 28.47 -1.49 15.16
C GLU A 119 27.77 -2.85 15.09
N VAL A 120 26.93 -2.99 14.06
CA VAL A 120 26.27 -4.24 13.70
C VAL A 120 27.14 -4.97 12.69
N SER A 121 27.44 -6.25 12.90
CA SER A 121 28.26 -7.04 11.97
C SER A 121 27.57 -8.33 11.54
N ILE A 122 27.88 -8.78 10.33
CA ILE A 122 27.44 -10.08 9.81
C ILE A 122 28.30 -11.18 10.43
N THR A 123 27.67 -12.13 11.13
CA THR A 123 28.37 -13.22 11.83
C THR A 123 28.33 -14.53 11.08
N SER A 124 27.26 -14.82 10.33
CA SER A 124 27.17 -16.02 9.48
C SER A 124 26.17 -15.85 8.35
N ILE A 125 26.45 -16.51 7.22
CA ILE A 125 25.62 -16.52 6.02
C ILE A 125 25.44 -17.97 5.57
N THR A 126 24.21 -18.38 5.27
CA THR A 126 23.87 -19.57 4.51
C THR A 126 23.31 -19.11 3.16
N GLY A 127 24.09 -19.30 2.08
CA GLY A 127 23.80 -18.74 0.75
C GLY A 127 22.97 -19.62 -0.18
N GLU A 128 22.65 -20.86 0.21
CA GLU A 128 21.97 -21.81 -0.65
C GLU A 128 20.46 -21.54 -0.74
N HIS A 129 19.91 -21.65 -1.96
CA HIS A 129 18.48 -21.62 -2.23
C HIS A 129 18.02 -22.94 -2.83
N ASN A 130 16.77 -23.33 -2.53
CA ASN A 130 16.10 -24.51 -3.08
C ASN A 130 14.97 -24.13 -4.05
N HIS A 131 15.03 -22.92 -4.63
CA HIS A 131 14.06 -22.41 -5.58
C HIS A 131 14.73 -21.48 -6.58
N SER A 132 14.10 -21.33 -7.73
CA SER A 132 14.47 -20.29 -8.69
C SER A 132 14.24 -18.91 -8.10
N MET A 133 15.05 -17.96 -8.53
CA MET A 133 14.85 -16.54 -8.22
C MET A 133 13.56 -16.03 -8.86
N ILE A 134 12.98 -14.99 -8.25
CA ILE A 134 11.75 -14.34 -8.72
C ILE A 134 12.12 -13.44 -9.90
N THR A 135 11.57 -13.74 -11.07
CA THR A 135 11.80 -12.97 -12.31
C THR A 135 11.38 -11.51 -12.16
N ASP A 136 10.15 -11.25 -11.71
CA ASP A 136 9.62 -9.89 -11.55
C ASP A 136 9.79 -9.38 -10.11
N ILE A 137 11.02 -9.38 -9.61
CA ILE A 137 11.31 -9.02 -8.21
C ILE A 137 10.83 -7.60 -7.85
N HIS A 138 10.85 -6.68 -8.81
CA HIS A 138 10.34 -5.31 -8.67
C HIS A 138 8.83 -5.26 -8.41
N LEU A 139 8.08 -6.27 -8.86
CA LEU A 139 6.65 -6.42 -8.59
C LEU A 139 6.36 -7.17 -7.28
N HIS A 140 7.39 -7.64 -6.57
CA HIS A 140 7.22 -8.33 -5.30
C HIS A 140 6.81 -7.34 -4.19
N ALA A 141 5.78 -7.69 -3.41
CA ALA A 141 5.15 -6.77 -2.46
C ALA A 141 6.09 -6.03 -1.47
N PRO A 142 7.13 -6.66 -0.90
CA PRO A 142 8.15 -5.98 -0.10
C PRO A 142 8.86 -4.83 -0.81
N TYR A 143 9.08 -4.95 -2.13
CA TYR A 143 9.83 -3.99 -2.95
C TYR A 143 8.95 -2.98 -3.69
N ARG A 144 7.63 -3.20 -3.72
CA ARG A 144 6.65 -2.25 -4.27
C ARG A 144 6.23 -1.14 -3.30
N LYS A 145 6.78 -1.09 -2.09
CA LYS A 145 6.39 -0.08 -1.10
C LYS A 145 6.71 1.32 -1.63
N LEU A 146 5.72 2.19 -1.58
CA LEU A 146 5.91 3.62 -1.89
C LEU A 146 6.79 4.25 -0.81
N SER A 147 7.73 5.10 -1.22
CA SER A 147 8.57 5.87 -0.30
C SER A 147 7.71 6.86 0.49
N ASN A 148 8.21 7.33 1.63
CA ASN A 148 7.52 8.35 2.41
C ASN A 148 7.31 9.63 1.58
N GLU A 149 8.29 10.01 0.78
CA GLU A 149 8.20 11.17 -0.12
C GLU A 149 7.05 11.03 -1.15
N ILE A 150 6.90 9.86 -1.78
CA ILE A 150 5.78 9.59 -2.68
C ILE A 150 4.45 9.64 -1.91
N LEU A 151 4.41 9.07 -0.71
CA LEU A 151 3.20 9.08 0.13
C LEU A 151 2.79 10.50 0.52
N GLU A 152 3.74 11.34 0.92
CA GLU A 152 3.50 12.77 1.23
C GLU A 152 2.97 13.52 0.00
N ARG A 153 3.52 13.22 -1.18
CA ARG A 153 3.05 13.82 -2.43
C ARG A 153 1.61 13.39 -2.77
N ILE A 154 1.30 12.10 -2.62
CA ILE A 154 -0.05 11.57 -2.80
C ILE A 154 -1.00 12.24 -1.81
N GLU A 155 -0.63 12.33 -0.52
CA GLU A 155 -1.43 12.97 0.50
C GLU A 155 -1.74 14.42 0.16
N PHE A 156 -0.73 15.18 -0.28
CA PHE A 156 -0.89 16.54 -0.74
C PHE A 156 -1.88 16.65 -1.91
N TYR A 157 -1.72 15.83 -2.96
CA TYR A 157 -2.62 15.88 -4.11
C TYR A 157 -4.05 15.46 -3.79
N VAL A 158 -4.23 14.51 -2.88
CA VAL A 158 -5.55 14.06 -2.44
C VAL A 158 -6.22 15.15 -1.58
N ASN A 159 -5.53 15.63 -0.54
CA ASN A 159 -6.14 16.49 0.47
C ASN A 159 -6.23 17.96 0.04
N LYS A 160 -5.25 18.45 -0.73
CA LYS A 160 -5.21 19.86 -1.19
C LYS A 160 -5.65 20.00 -2.64
N GLY A 161 -5.33 19.02 -3.48
CA GLY A 161 -5.67 19.05 -4.90
C GLY A 161 -7.02 18.44 -5.26
N ASN A 162 -7.68 17.72 -4.34
CA ASN A 162 -8.88 16.91 -4.60
C ASN A 162 -8.73 16.03 -5.87
N MET A 163 -7.53 15.51 -6.09
CA MET A 163 -7.19 14.82 -7.34
C MET A 163 -7.53 13.32 -7.29
N GLY A 164 -7.93 12.78 -8.44
CA GLY A 164 -8.10 11.34 -8.65
C GLY A 164 -6.82 10.65 -9.11
N SER A 165 -6.81 9.31 -9.10
CA SER A 165 -5.64 8.52 -9.53
C SER A 165 -5.15 8.84 -10.94
N LYS A 166 -6.08 9.14 -11.86
CA LYS A 166 -5.75 9.51 -13.26
C LYS A 166 -4.94 10.81 -13.35
N GLN A 167 -5.14 11.74 -12.43
CA GLN A 167 -4.40 13.00 -12.37
C GLN A 167 -3.09 12.84 -11.58
N ILE A 168 -3.13 12.08 -10.48
CA ILE A 168 -1.97 11.88 -9.60
C ILE A 168 -0.89 11.04 -10.27
N TYR A 169 -1.26 9.96 -10.97
CA TYR A 169 -0.30 9.03 -11.57
C TYR A 169 0.73 9.71 -12.49
N PRO A 170 0.36 10.49 -13.51
CA PRO A 170 1.34 11.14 -14.38
C PRO A 170 2.23 12.15 -13.63
N LEU A 171 1.70 12.86 -12.62
CA LEU A 171 2.49 13.79 -11.81
C LEU A 171 3.57 13.05 -11.01
N LEU A 172 3.24 11.87 -10.48
CA LEU A 172 4.22 11.05 -9.76
C LEU A 172 5.26 10.45 -10.70
N VAL A 173 4.87 9.93 -11.87
CA VAL A 173 5.83 9.42 -12.86
C VAL A 173 6.79 10.51 -13.32
N ALA A 174 6.31 11.75 -13.49
CA ALA A 174 7.16 12.88 -13.82
C ALA A 174 8.08 13.32 -12.66
N SER A 175 7.63 13.19 -11.41
CA SER A 175 8.41 13.57 -10.22
C SER A 175 9.42 12.49 -9.81
N PHE A 176 9.17 11.23 -10.15
CA PHE A 176 9.95 10.06 -9.74
C PHE A 176 10.20 9.13 -10.96
N PRO A 177 10.99 9.57 -11.96
CA PRO A 177 11.17 8.82 -13.21
C PRO A 177 11.85 7.46 -12.99
N ASP A 178 12.74 7.35 -12.01
CA ASP A 178 13.50 6.13 -11.73
C ASP A 178 12.72 5.10 -10.90
N GLN A 179 11.49 5.45 -10.47
CA GLN A 179 10.68 4.59 -9.63
C GLN A 179 9.42 4.12 -10.35
N TYR A 180 9.33 2.81 -10.58
CA TYR A 180 8.09 2.20 -11.04
C TYR A 180 7.00 2.23 -9.96
N ILE A 181 5.93 2.99 -10.21
CA ILE A 181 4.77 3.10 -9.32
C ILE A 181 3.66 2.17 -9.79
N TYR A 182 3.38 1.13 -9.00
CA TYR A 182 2.31 0.21 -9.32
C TYR A 182 0.94 0.85 -9.07
N LYS A 183 0.08 0.87 -10.10
CA LYS A 183 -1.23 1.54 -10.06
C LYS A 183 -2.09 1.13 -8.86
N ARG A 184 -2.14 -0.17 -8.52
CA ARG A 184 -2.92 -0.67 -7.37
C ARG A 184 -2.42 -0.09 -6.04
N ASP A 185 -1.11 0.08 -5.87
CA ASP A 185 -0.58 0.66 -4.63
C ASP A 185 -0.90 2.16 -4.54
N LEU A 186 -0.87 2.87 -5.68
CA LEU A 186 -1.39 4.24 -5.74
C LEU A 186 -2.87 4.29 -5.36
N TYR A 187 -3.72 3.42 -5.91
CA TYR A 187 -5.14 3.37 -5.54
C TYR A 187 -5.34 3.14 -4.04
N ASN A 188 -4.59 2.19 -3.46
CA ASN A 188 -4.64 1.91 -2.02
C ASN A 188 -4.20 3.12 -1.18
N ALA A 189 -3.13 3.81 -1.60
CA ALA A 189 -2.63 5.00 -0.93
C ALA A 189 -3.65 6.16 -1.02
N ILE A 190 -4.21 6.42 -2.20
CA ILE A 190 -5.27 7.41 -2.38
C ILE A 190 -6.46 7.08 -1.50
N GLN A 191 -6.92 5.82 -1.47
CA GLN A 191 -8.03 5.42 -0.62
C GLN A 191 -7.73 5.68 0.85
N LYS A 192 -6.51 5.34 1.32
CA LYS A 192 -6.06 5.62 2.68
C LYS A 192 -6.14 7.11 3.03
N PHE A 193 -5.71 8.00 2.13
CA PHE A 193 -5.73 9.46 2.37
C PHE A 193 -7.09 10.09 2.12
N LYS A 194 -7.94 9.50 1.26
CA LYS A 194 -9.35 9.87 1.08
C LYS A 194 -10.25 9.39 2.20
N SER A 195 -9.76 8.52 3.08
CA SER A 195 -10.45 8.05 4.27
C SER A 195 -10.12 8.83 5.56
N PRO A 196 -9.93 10.17 5.60
CA PRO A 196 -9.84 10.82 6.90
C PRO A 196 -11.23 10.80 7.53
N LEU A 197 -11.35 10.10 8.67
CA LEU A 197 -12.43 10.21 9.68
C LEU A 197 -13.86 9.82 9.30
N THR A 198 -14.21 9.67 8.03
CA THR A 198 -15.57 9.30 7.57
C THR A 198 -15.87 7.80 7.73
N ASN A 199 -14.86 6.92 7.68
CA ASN A 199 -15.10 5.47 7.76
C ASN A 199 -15.33 4.91 9.18
N ARG A 200 -15.90 5.69 10.10
CA ARG A 200 -16.64 5.04 11.20
C ARG A 200 -17.98 4.47 10.72
N HIS A 201 -18.53 5.05 9.66
CA HIS A 201 -19.84 4.67 9.13
C HIS A 201 -19.79 4.51 7.61
N GLY A 202 -20.78 3.81 7.03
CA GLY A 202 -20.90 3.65 5.58
C GLY A 202 -21.22 4.98 4.87
N ASP A 203 -21.04 5.01 3.54
CA ASP A 203 -21.22 6.21 2.69
C ASP A 203 -22.55 6.94 2.95
N ALA A 204 -23.65 6.20 3.12
CA ALA A 204 -24.98 6.72 3.43
C ALA A 204 -25.00 7.51 4.76
N GLN A 205 -24.39 6.97 5.81
CA GLN A 205 -24.34 7.62 7.11
C GLN A 205 -23.44 8.86 7.08
N ASN A 206 -22.35 8.82 6.32
CA ASN A 206 -21.47 9.98 6.15
C ASN A 206 -22.19 11.12 5.43
N MET A 207 -22.98 10.81 4.40
CA MET A 207 -23.82 11.78 3.71
C MET A 207 -24.85 12.40 4.66
N ILE A 208 -25.54 11.59 5.48
CA ILE A 208 -26.50 12.09 6.47
C ILE A 208 -25.82 13.00 7.49
N ASN A 209 -24.69 12.58 8.06
CA ASN A 209 -23.94 13.38 9.02
C ASN A 209 -23.55 14.73 8.42
N LYS A 210 -23.08 14.73 7.16
CA LYS A 210 -22.70 15.97 6.48
C LYS A 210 -23.87 16.92 6.27
N LEU A 211 -25.05 16.39 5.93
CA LEU A 211 -26.26 17.19 5.78
C LEU A 211 -26.69 17.82 7.12
N PHE A 212 -26.64 17.06 8.21
CA PHE A 212 -26.94 17.61 9.53
C PHE A 212 -25.94 18.67 9.98
N GLU A 213 -24.64 18.50 9.73
CA GLU A 213 -23.64 19.55 9.96
C GLU A 213 -23.96 20.85 9.19
N LEU A 214 -24.39 20.73 7.93
CA LEU A 214 -24.77 21.89 7.11
C LEU A 214 -26.02 22.57 7.67
N LYS A 215 -26.98 21.79 8.18
CA LYS A 215 -28.18 22.33 8.84
C LYS A 215 -27.86 23.04 10.16
N ASP A 216 -26.90 22.53 10.93
CA ASP A 216 -26.44 23.17 12.16
C ASP A 216 -25.75 24.52 11.87
N GLN A 217 -25.03 24.61 10.74
CA GLN A 217 -24.38 25.85 10.29
C GLN A 217 -25.39 26.84 9.67
N GLU A 218 -26.39 26.33 8.96
CA GLU A 218 -27.39 27.12 8.25
C GLU A 218 -28.80 26.51 8.46
N PRO A 219 -29.62 27.04 9.39
CA PRO A 219 -30.88 26.40 9.80
C PRO A 219 -31.95 26.19 8.72
N GLY A 220 -31.77 26.75 7.52
CA GLY A 220 -32.74 26.65 6.42
C GLY A 220 -32.70 25.33 5.63
N TRP A 221 -31.76 24.42 5.93
CA TRP A 221 -31.66 23.14 5.24
C TRP A 221 -32.84 22.23 5.61
N ILE A 222 -33.53 21.72 4.58
CA ILE A 222 -34.59 20.72 4.73
C ILE A 222 -33.97 19.35 4.50
N ILE A 223 -34.14 18.43 5.45
CA ILE A 223 -33.57 17.08 5.40
C ILE A 223 -34.63 16.10 5.94
N TYR A 224 -34.97 15.10 5.14
CA TYR A 224 -35.83 13.97 5.53
C TYR A 224 -35.13 12.66 5.22
N THR A 225 -35.03 11.78 6.21
CA THR A 225 -34.44 10.45 6.10
C THR A 225 -35.50 9.39 6.37
N ARG A 226 -35.50 8.32 5.57
CA ARG A 226 -36.31 7.13 5.81
C ARG A 226 -35.39 5.93 5.96
N LEU A 227 -35.49 5.25 7.10
CA LEU A 227 -34.73 4.04 7.40
C LEU A 227 -35.65 2.82 7.29
N ASP A 228 -35.09 1.70 6.86
CA ASP A 228 -35.75 0.40 6.91
C ASP A 228 -35.94 0.02 8.39
N PRO A 229 -37.15 -0.38 8.81
CA PRO A 229 -37.43 -0.68 10.21
C PRO A 229 -36.77 -1.96 10.72
N PHE A 230 -36.29 -2.85 9.84
CA PHE A 230 -35.73 -4.15 10.23
C PHE A 230 -34.20 -4.13 10.33
N ASP A 231 -33.51 -3.40 9.45
CA ASP A 231 -32.05 -3.38 9.40
C ASP A 231 -31.43 -1.97 9.52
N ASN A 232 -32.24 -0.94 9.76
CA ASN A 232 -31.84 0.48 9.84
C ASN A 232 -31.09 0.99 8.61
N ARG A 233 -31.22 0.33 7.45
CA ARG A 233 -30.63 0.81 6.20
C ARG A 233 -31.36 2.04 5.68
N LEU A 234 -30.62 3.01 5.14
CA LEU A 234 -31.22 4.17 4.48
C LEU A 234 -31.97 3.73 3.20
N VAL A 235 -33.28 3.93 3.17
CA VAL A 235 -34.18 3.59 2.04
C VAL A 235 -34.81 4.82 1.40
N GLY A 236 -34.46 6.01 1.87
CA GLY A 236 -34.90 7.27 1.29
C GLY A 236 -34.20 8.44 1.94
N LEU A 237 -33.73 9.37 1.11
CA LEU A 237 -33.13 10.62 1.55
C LEU A 237 -33.66 11.73 0.67
N PHE A 238 -34.28 12.73 1.29
CA PHE A 238 -34.63 13.99 0.66
C PHE A 238 -33.85 15.09 1.35
N TRP A 239 -33.25 15.98 0.58
CA TRP A 239 -32.58 17.15 1.11
C TRP A 239 -32.75 18.32 0.16
N MET A 240 -32.82 19.53 0.72
CA MET A 240 -32.94 20.77 -0.04
C MET A 240 -32.21 21.87 0.71
N SER A 241 -31.25 22.51 0.05
CA SER A 241 -30.55 23.67 0.60
C SER A 241 -31.48 24.89 0.70
N PRO A 242 -31.17 25.89 1.54
CA PRO A 242 -31.98 27.09 1.70
C PRO A 242 -32.16 27.85 0.38
N ASN A 243 -31.11 27.92 -0.44
CA ASN A 243 -31.17 28.55 -1.76
C ASN A 243 -32.13 27.81 -2.70
N GLN A 244 -32.10 26.47 -2.69
CA GLN A 244 -33.05 25.67 -3.48
C GLN A 244 -34.48 25.88 -2.98
N HIS A 245 -34.69 25.97 -1.66
CA HIS A 245 -36.00 26.26 -1.09
C HIS A 245 -36.52 27.65 -1.51
N GLN A 246 -35.67 28.68 -1.48
CA GLN A 246 -36.02 30.02 -1.95
C GLN A 246 -36.31 30.06 -3.45
N CYS A 247 -35.52 29.34 -4.25
CA CYS A 247 -35.77 29.22 -5.69
C CYS A 247 -37.12 28.55 -5.95
N LEU A 248 -37.46 27.49 -5.21
CA LEU A 248 -38.75 26.82 -5.33
C LEU A 248 -39.93 27.73 -4.98
N LEU A 249 -39.79 28.58 -3.96
CA LEU A 249 -40.82 29.57 -3.62
C LEU A 249 -40.97 30.66 -4.69
N ARG A 250 -39.88 31.02 -5.36
CA ARG A 250 -39.84 32.10 -6.36
C ARG A 250 -40.23 31.63 -7.77
N TYR A 251 -39.90 30.39 -8.13
CA TYR A 251 -40.09 29.79 -9.45
C TYR A 251 -40.78 28.44 -9.27
N ASN A 252 -42.02 28.47 -8.78
CA ASN A 252 -42.80 27.28 -8.46
C ASN A 252 -43.29 26.51 -9.70
N ASP A 253 -43.06 27.06 -10.89
CA ASP A 253 -43.32 26.47 -12.20
C ASP A 253 -42.20 25.52 -12.67
N ILE A 254 -41.03 25.54 -12.01
CA ILE A 254 -39.88 24.71 -12.37
C ILE A 254 -39.35 23.96 -11.14
N VAL A 255 -39.51 22.64 -11.13
CA VAL A 255 -38.93 21.76 -10.11
C VAL A 255 -37.82 20.92 -10.73
N GLN A 256 -36.58 21.09 -10.26
CA GLN A 256 -35.44 20.26 -10.65
C GLN A 256 -35.11 19.30 -9.51
N THR A 257 -35.31 18.00 -9.76
CA THR A 257 -35.00 16.93 -8.79
C THR A 257 -33.80 16.11 -9.28
N ASP A 258 -32.82 15.91 -8.40
CA ASP A 258 -31.74 14.94 -8.64
C ASP A 258 -32.17 13.58 -8.06
N ASN A 259 -32.66 12.70 -8.93
CA ASN A 259 -33.16 11.39 -8.55
C ASN A 259 -32.09 10.34 -8.81
N THR A 260 -31.48 9.81 -7.76
CA THR A 260 -30.65 8.60 -7.83
C THR A 260 -31.49 7.39 -7.43
N CYS A 261 -31.69 6.46 -8.37
CA CYS A 261 -32.31 5.15 -8.12
C CYS A 261 -31.31 4.17 -7.49
#